data_AF-A0A5N5TBM7-F1
#
_entry.id   AF-A0A5N5TBM7-F1
#
_cell.length_a   1.000
_cell.length_b   1.000
_cell.length_c   1.000
_cell.angle_alpha   90.00
_cell.angle_beta   90.00
_cell.angle_gamma   90.00
#
_symmetry.space_group_name_H-M   'P 1'
#
loop_
_entity.id
_entity.type
_entity.pdbx_description
1 polymer ?
#
loop_
_entity_poly.entity_id
_entity_poly.type
_entity_poly.pdbx_seq_one_letter_code
_entity_poly.pdbx_strand_id
1 'polypeptide(L)'
;MGINHGPIIAGVIGARKPHYDIWGNTVNVASRMESTGKAGCIQTTEETTNILRNFGYIFEQRGLIAVKGKGELMTYYLVGKGDCNNASVTKSPNHPSALDGTATTTTTTKTTTTTTTTTATTTSTS
;
A
#
# COMPACT_ATOMS: atom_id res chain seq x y z
N MET A 1 1.10 -17.13 2.26
CA MET A 1 2.34 -16.53 2.83
C MET A 1 2.06 -15.08 3.19
N GLY A 2 2.60 -14.59 4.32
CA GLY A 2 2.42 -13.21 4.77
C GLY A 2 3.74 -12.50 5.01
N ILE A 3 3.89 -11.26 4.55
CA ILE A 3 5.11 -10.46 4.72
C ILE A 3 4.76 -9.12 5.33
N ASN A 4 5.57 -8.71 6.29
CA ASN A 4 5.59 -7.36 6.84
C ASN A 4 7.02 -6.98 7.21
N HIS A 5 7.32 -5.68 7.28
CA HIS A 5 8.60 -5.17 7.73
C HIS A 5 8.42 -4.21 8.90
N GLY A 6 9.51 -3.96 9.63
CA GLY A 6 9.52 -3.11 10.81
C GLY A 6 10.52 -3.60 11.86
N PRO A 7 10.66 -2.86 12.98
CA PRO A 7 11.56 -3.23 14.06
C PRO A 7 11.15 -4.56 14.71
N ILE A 8 12.14 -5.33 15.15
CA ILE A 8 11.98 -6.60 15.87
C ILE A 8 12.94 -6.68 17.04
N ILE A 9 12.63 -7.55 17.99
CA ILE A 9 13.52 -7.94 19.08
C ILE A 9 13.87 -9.41 18.90
N ALA A 10 15.16 -9.75 19.00
CA ALA A 10 15.64 -11.12 18.95
C ALA A 10 16.41 -11.44 20.23
N GLY A 11 16.36 -12.68 20.70
CA GLY A 11 17.08 -13.06 21.91
C GLY A 11 17.13 -14.57 22.14
N VAL A 12 17.89 -14.95 23.16
CA VAL A 12 17.96 -16.33 23.66
C VAL A 12 17.04 -16.47 24.86
N ILE A 13 16.17 -17.47 24.83
CA ILE A 13 15.37 -17.90 25.97
C ILE A 13 15.92 -19.20 26.53
N GLY A 14 15.97 -19.30 27.86
CA GLY A 14 16.27 -20.52 28.58
C GLY A 14 17.74 -20.65 29.02
N ALA A 15 17.94 -20.93 30.30
CA ALA A 15 19.29 -21.05 30.88
C ALA A 15 19.97 -22.40 30.63
N ARG A 16 19.19 -23.49 30.50
CA ARG A 16 19.74 -24.86 30.33
C ARG A 16 19.68 -25.37 28.90
N LYS A 17 18.72 -24.89 28.10
CA LYS A 17 18.56 -25.21 26.68
C LYS A 17 18.27 -23.90 25.96
N PRO A 18 19.31 -23.14 25.61
CA PRO A 18 19.12 -21.85 24.96
C PRO A 18 18.40 -22.03 23.63
N HIS A 19 17.33 -21.26 23.42
CA HIS A 19 16.56 -21.22 22.19
C HIS A 19 16.53 -19.79 21.66
N TYR A 20 16.92 -19.60 20.40
CA TYR A 20 16.82 -18.30 19.74
C TYR A 20 15.45 -18.13 19.15
N ASP A 21 14.85 -16.97 19.40
CA ASP A 21 13.55 -16.63 18.84
C ASP A 21 13.41 -15.11 18.69
N ILE A 22 12.42 -14.69 17.90
CA ILE A 22 12.16 -13.31 17.50
C ILE A 22 10.74 -12.89 17.90
N TRP A 23 10.61 -11.70 18.48
CA TRP A 23 9.32 -11.15 18.91
C TRP A 23 9.14 -9.70 18.49
N GLY A 24 7.89 -9.27 18.49
CA GLY A 24 7.53 -7.88 18.22
C GLY A 24 6.20 -7.75 17.49
N ASN A 25 5.77 -6.51 17.30
CA ASN A 25 4.55 -6.21 16.56
C ASN A 25 4.67 -6.64 15.09
N THR A 26 5.85 -6.47 14.49
CA THR A 26 6.13 -6.80 13.09
C THR A 26 5.86 -8.27 12.78
N VAL A 27 6.31 -9.20 13.64
CA VAL A 27 6.07 -10.65 13.46
C VAL A 27 4.61 -11.01 13.65
N ASN A 28 3.91 -10.35 14.58
CA ASN A 28 2.46 -10.53 14.76
C ASN A 28 1.70 -10.11 13.51
N VAL A 29 2.01 -8.95 12.92
CA VAL A 29 1.38 -8.49 11.68
C VAL A 29 1.68 -9.43 10.52
N ALA A 30 2.92 -9.90 10.36
CA ALA A 30 3.28 -10.87 9.33
C ALA A 30 2.48 -12.19 9.46
N SER A 31 2.35 -12.72 10.68
CA SER A 31 1.51 -13.89 10.97
C SER A 31 0.03 -13.65 10.64
N ARG A 32 -0.48 -12.43 10.85
CA ARG A 32 -1.84 -12.05 10.42
C ARG A 32 -1.97 -12.00 8.91
N MET A 33 -0.97 -11.49 8.19
CA MET A 33 -0.99 -11.48 6.72
C MET A 33 -0.95 -12.90 6.16
N GLU A 34 -0.31 -13.85 6.84
CA GLU A 34 -0.33 -15.25 6.43
C GLU A 34 -1.68 -15.91 6.71
N SER A 35 -2.18 -15.80 7.95
CA SER A 35 -3.42 -16.46 8.38
C SER A 35 -4.68 -15.92 7.66
N THR A 36 -4.67 -14.66 7.26
CA THR A 36 -5.77 -14.06 6.48
C THR A 36 -5.60 -14.27 4.98
N GLY A 37 -4.42 -14.69 4.51
CA GLY A 37 -4.03 -14.81 3.10
C GLY A 37 -4.69 -15.95 2.35
N LYS A 38 -4.81 -15.79 1.03
CA LYS A 38 -5.21 -16.87 0.11
C LYS A 38 -4.05 -17.83 -0.11
N ALA A 39 -4.35 -19.14 -0.18
CA ALA A 39 -3.38 -20.16 -0.53
C ALA A 39 -2.74 -19.89 -1.90
N GLY A 40 -1.42 -20.09 -2.01
CA GLY A 40 -0.66 -19.80 -3.23
C GLY A 40 -0.35 -18.32 -3.47
N CYS A 41 -0.86 -17.40 -2.63
CA CYS A 41 -0.58 -15.97 -2.72
C CYS A 41 0.34 -15.51 -1.58
N ILE A 42 1.13 -14.48 -1.88
CA ILE A 42 1.92 -13.74 -0.88
C ILE A 42 1.18 -12.45 -0.59
N GLN A 43 0.80 -12.24 0.66
CA GLN A 43 0.11 -11.05 1.11
C GLN A 43 1.04 -10.10 1.85
N THR A 44 0.88 -8.80 1.59
CA THR A 44 1.68 -7.73 2.16
C THR A 44 0.81 -6.59 2.67
N THR A 45 1.32 -5.86 3.67
CA THR A 45 0.75 -4.57 4.10
C THR A 45 1.07 -3.47 3.09
N GLU A 46 0.29 -2.39 3.08
CA GLU A 46 0.53 -1.22 2.22
C GLU A 46 1.97 -0.69 2.33
N GLU A 47 2.46 -0.51 3.55
CA GLU A 47 3.81 0.00 3.82
C GLU A 47 4.88 -0.86 3.13
N THR A 48 4.79 -2.18 3.32
CA THR A 48 5.72 -3.15 2.70
C THR A 48 5.59 -3.15 1.18
N THR A 49 4.36 -3.02 0.68
CA THR A 49 4.06 -2.98 -0.75
C THR A 49 4.70 -1.76 -1.41
N ASN A 50 4.63 -0.59 -0.77
CA ASN A 50 5.22 0.64 -1.29
C ASN A 50 6.74 0.52 -1.44
N ILE A 51 7.42 -0.10 -0.46
CA ILE A 51 8.84 -0.38 -0.57
C ILE A 51 9.13 -1.34 -1.73
N LEU A 52 8.41 -2.45 -1.81
CA LEU A 52 8.65 -3.47 -2.84
C LEU A 52 8.31 -2.99 -4.26
N ARG A 53 7.34 -2.10 -4.42
CA ARG A 53 7.06 -1.45 -5.72
C ARG A 53 8.28 -0.71 -6.27
N ASN A 54 9.06 -0.06 -5.41
CA ASN A 54 10.30 0.61 -5.81
C ASN A 54 11.38 -0.36 -6.33
N PHE A 55 11.27 -1.65 -5.98
CA PHE A 55 12.15 -2.72 -6.49
C PHE A 55 11.60 -3.43 -7.74
N GLY A 56 10.51 -2.91 -8.33
CA GLY A 56 9.91 -3.46 -9.55
C GLY A 56 8.94 -4.62 -9.30
N TYR A 57 8.45 -4.81 -8.08
CA TYR A 57 7.41 -5.82 -7.81
C TYR A 57 6.00 -5.26 -8.09
N ILE A 58 5.16 -6.09 -8.70
CA ILE A 58 3.78 -5.78 -9.07
C ILE A 58 2.84 -6.42 -8.06
N PHE A 59 1.82 -5.67 -7.65
CA PHE A 59 0.87 -6.08 -6.62
C PHE A 59 -0.56 -5.80 -7.04
N GLU A 60 -1.46 -6.69 -6.64
CA GLU A 60 -2.90 -6.56 -6.79
C GLU A 60 -3.51 -6.10 -5.46
N GLN A 61 -4.42 -5.14 -5.49
CA GLN A 61 -5.11 -4.68 -4.29
C GLN A 61 -6.11 -5.74 -3.83
N ARG A 62 -5.99 -6.17 -2.58
CA ARG A 62 -6.95 -7.08 -1.95
C ARG A 62 -8.08 -6.31 -1.28
N GLY A 63 -7.73 -5.29 -0.50
CA GLY A 63 -8.66 -4.52 0.31
C GLY A 63 -8.23 -4.39 1.78
N LEU A 64 -9.16 -3.91 2.61
CA LEU A 64 -8.95 -3.66 4.03
C LEU A 64 -9.08 -4.95 4.86
N ILE A 65 -8.17 -5.14 5.81
CA ILE A 65 -8.22 -6.24 6.78
C ILE A 65 -8.10 -5.67 8.19
N ALA A 66 -9.04 -6.06 9.06
CA ALA A 66 -9.01 -5.71 10.47
C ALA A 66 -7.88 -6.47 11.20
N VAL A 67 -6.98 -5.72 11.82
CA VAL A 67 -5.90 -6.23 12.66
C VAL A 67 -6.08 -5.73 14.07
N LYS A 68 -6.16 -6.66 15.03
CA LYS A 68 -6.33 -6.36 16.45
C LYS A 68 -5.25 -5.39 16.93
N GLY A 69 -5.66 -4.24 17.45
CA GLY A 69 -4.77 -3.20 17.98
C GLY A 69 -4.15 -2.27 16.93
N LYS A 70 -4.39 -2.49 15.63
CA LYS A 70 -3.97 -1.58 14.54
C LYS A 70 -5.12 -0.98 13.74
N GLY A 71 -6.35 -1.48 13.90
CA GLY A 71 -7.49 -1.07 13.09
C GLY A 71 -7.50 -1.77 11.73
N GLU A 72 -7.96 -1.09 10.70
CA GLU A 72 -8.00 -1.64 9.34
C GLU A 72 -6.72 -1.31 8.59
N LEU A 73 -6.11 -2.33 7.98
CA LEU A 73 -4.92 -2.18 7.15
C LEU A 73 -5.26 -2.50 5.71
N MET A 74 -4.82 -1.64 4.79
CA MET A 74 -4.88 -1.94 3.36
C MET A 74 -3.85 -3.03 3.04
N THR A 75 -4.29 -4.03 2.27
CA THR A 75 -3.49 -5.20 1.94
C THR A 75 -3.46 -5.47 0.44
N TYR A 76 -2.37 -6.11 0.03
CA TYR A 76 -2.09 -6.40 -1.37
C TYR A 76 -1.58 -7.84 -1.52
N TYR A 77 -1.78 -8.41 -2.70
CA TYR A 77 -1.16 -9.65 -3.11
C TYR A 77 -0.03 -9.39 -4.09
N LEU A 78 1.11 -10.05 -3.89
CA LEU A 78 2.20 -10.03 -4.86
C LEU A 78 1.79 -10.82 -6.10
N VAL A 79 1.88 -10.18 -7.27
CA VAL A 79 1.59 -10.78 -8.59
C VAL A 79 2.87 -11.30 -9.23
N GLY A 80 3.96 -10.54 -9.13
CA GLY A 80 5.24 -10.90 -9.73
C GLY A 80 6.23 -9.76 -9.73
N LYS A 81 7.30 -9.90 -10.51
CA LYS A 81 8.28 -8.84 -10.77
C LYS A 81 8.07 -8.34 -12.19
N GLY A 82 7.89 -7.04 -12.34
CA GLY A 82 7.88 -6.41 -13.66
C GLY A 82 9.30 -6.39 -14.22
N ASP A 83 9.47 -6.83 -15.45
CA ASP A 83 10.70 -6.57 -16.19
C ASP A 83 10.80 -5.07 -16.44
N CYS A 84 11.93 -4.46 -16.08
CA CYS A 84 12.22 -3.07 -16.42
C CYS A 84 12.42 -2.82 -17.93
N ASN A 85 12.19 -3.82 -18.80
CA ASN A 85 12.41 -3.77 -20.25
C ASN A 85 11.14 -3.68 -21.11
N ASN A 86 9.95 -3.53 -20.54
CA ASN A 86 8.76 -3.23 -21.32
C ASN A 86 7.83 -2.24 -20.60
N ALA A 87 8.25 -0.98 -20.61
CA ALA A 87 7.35 0.15 -20.46
C ALA A 87 7.09 0.78 -21.84
N SER A 88 6.65 0.00 -22.84
CA SER A 88 5.94 0.55 -24.00
C SER A 88 5.15 -0.51 -24.77
N VAL A 89 3.85 -0.24 -24.91
CA VAL A 89 2.89 -0.87 -25.85
C VAL A 89 2.20 -2.16 -25.35
N THR A 90 1.00 -1.99 -24.81
CA THR A 90 -0.15 -2.69 -25.38
C THR A 90 -1.26 -1.69 -25.67
N LYS A 91 -1.21 -1.21 -26.91
CA LYS A 91 -2.29 -0.55 -27.63
C LYS A 91 -3.51 -1.50 -27.61
N SER A 92 -4.63 -1.07 -27.02
CA SER A 92 -5.90 -1.78 -27.18
C SER A 92 -6.38 -1.63 -28.64
N PRO A 93 -6.71 -2.71 -29.36
CA PRO A 93 -7.14 -2.64 -30.75
C PRO A 93 -8.66 -2.39 -30.88
N ASN A 94 -8.97 -1.33 -31.64
CA ASN A 94 -10.13 -1.17 -32.53
C ASN A 94 -11.57 -1.17 -31.95
N HIS A 95 -12.20 0.01 -31.96
CA HIS A 95 -13.56 0.16 -32.49
C HIS A 95 -13.64 1.43 -33.37
N PRO A 96 -14.13 1.36 -34.63
CA PRO A 96 -14.01 2.43 -35.62
C PRO A 96 -14.97 3.62 -35.41
N SER A 97 -14.50 4.78 -35.84
CA SER A 97 -15.15 6.09 -35.88
C SER A 97 -16.34 6.17 -36.84
N ALA A 98 -17.35 6.97 -36.50
CA ALA A 98 -18.21 7.66 -37.47
C ALA A 98 -18.48 9.10 -36.98
N LEU A 99 -18.31 10.05 -37.92
CA LEU A 99 -18.53 11.49 -37.79
C LEU A 99 -20.00 11.84 -37.52
N ASP A 100 -20.29 12.94 -36.82
CA ASP A 100 -20.78 14.21 -37.42
C ASP A 100 -21.10 15.28 -36.34
N GLY A 101 -20.98 16.57 -36.71
CA GLY A 101 -21.86 17.63 -36.14
C GLY A 101 -21.32 18.62 -35.09
N THR A 102 -20.56 19.62 -35.55
CA THR A 102 -20.69 21.08 -35.25
C THR A 102 -21.41 21.56 -33.97
N ALA A 103 -20.68 22.27 -33.09
CA ALA A 103 -21.02 23.65 -32.64
C ALA A 103 -20.05 24.18 -31.56
N THR A 104 -19.35 25.24 -31.95
CA THR A 104 -18.78 26.32 -31.14
C THR A 104 -19.57 26.65 -29.86
N THR A 105 -18.89 26.78 -28.71
CA THR A 105 -19.17 27.83 -27.71
C THR A 105 -17.93 28.09 -26.83
N THR A 106 -17.30 29.22 -27.12
CA THR A 106 -16.44 30.05 -26.27
C THR A 106 -16.94 30.17 -24.83
N THR A 107 -16.08 30.05 -23.80
CA THR A 107 -16.04 30.96 -22.64
C THR A 107 -14.74 30.78 -21.84
N THR A 108 -13.92 31.83 -21.91
CA THR A 108 -12.78 32.22 -21.07
C THR A 108 -13.20 32.47 -19.61
N THR A 109 -12.30 32.24 -18.62
CA THR A 109 -11.86 33.25 -17.59
C THR A 109 -11.50 32.68 -16.20
N LYS A 110 -10.22 32.89 -15.82
CA LYS A 110 -9.57 33.14 -14.51
C LYS A 110 -9.65 32.16 -13.32
N THR A 111 -8.46 31.70 -12.92
CA THR A 111 -7.76 31.98 -11.65
C THR A 111 -8.61 32.32 -10.41
N THR A 112 -8.50 31.54 -9.33
CA THR A 112 -8.43 32.05 -7.94
C THR A 112 -7.80 31.01 -6.99
N THR A 113 -6.67 31.41 -6.40
CA THR A 113 -5.99 30.88 -5.22
C THR A 113 -6.91 30.92 -3.99
N THR A 114 -6.93 29.89 -3.14
CA THR A 114 -7.37 30.05 -1.74
C THR A 114 -6.57 29.18 -0.80
N THR A 115 -5.73 29.86 -0.03
CA THR A 115 -5.01 29.44 1.18
C THR A 115 -6.00 29.18 2.32
N THR A 116 -5.85 28.07 3.06
CA THR A 116 -6.56 27.88 4.34
C THR A 116 -5.55 27.85 5.48
N THR A 117 -5.56 28.93 6.26
CA THR A 117 -4.85 29.12 7.52
C THR A 117 -5.67 28.49 8.65
N THR A 118 -5.08 27.61 9.46
CA THR A 118 -5.71 27.09 10.69
C THR A 118 -4.94 27.61 11.90
N THR A 119 -5.64 28.41 12.71
CA THR A 119 -5.18 29.11 13.92
C THR A 119 -4.97 28.15 15.09
N ALA A 120 -3.83 28.26 15.78
CA ALA A 120 -3.57 27.62 17.07
C ALA A 120 -4.14 28.47 18.20
N THR A 121 -4.93 27.86 19.10
CA THR A 121 -5.43 28.49 20.33
C THR A 121 -4.67 27.94 21.52
N THR A 122 -3.88 28.78 22.16
CA THR A 122 -3.29 28.56 23.49
C THR A 122 -4.26 29.03 24.57
N THR A 123 -4.56 28.18 25.55
CA THR A 123 -5.24 28.58 26.78
C THR A 123 -4.41 28.16 27.98
N SER A 124 -3.84 29.16 28.65
CA SER A 124 -3.21 29.11 29.96
C SER A 124 -4.24 29.45 31.03
N THR A 125 -4.28 28.70 32.13
CA THR A 125 -4.99 29.08 33.35
C THR A 125 -4.13 28.70 34.56
N SER A 126 -3.68 29.76 35.24
CA SER A 126 -3.50 29.99 36.69
C SER A 126 -3.23 28.80 37.60
#